data_AF-A0A0G1QJV4-F1
#
_entry.id   AF-A0A0G1QJV4-F1
#
_cell.length_a   1.000
_cell.length_b   1.000
_cell.length_c   1.000
_cell.angle_alpha   90.00
_cell.angle_beta   90.00
_cell.angle_gamma   90.00
#
_symmetry.space_group_name_H-M   'P 1'
#
loop_
_entity.id
_entity.type
_entity.pdbx_description
1 polymer ?
#
loop_
_entity_poly.entity_id
_entity_poly.type
_entity_poly.pdbx_seq_one_letter_code
_entity_poly.pdbx_strand_id
1 'polypeptide(L)'
;MTHIDNISIGRFRLVFTKLGWHETIAKSGKYAIWTDPQNSENWTLLPLDESTDEYAFYQRKNIDIILFALSLPESDDQRDEIYSQLKRFNYKLINRIVVAQNDENQNAVPYELANALIYRNIDSFRSFYIQRKGRLAVTLDKFELNHTRHGSFIIPVSFLAEEQNGSLPTIPSITNSIVRDYLDMLTNLTEIQAKNEDEYAHNVIEAGINSGIVKNFYDPDVGFAKYREKYAQSIDQVSVTSVANPILDFKLTEKDKTFKVISLEDIKPIPQSYIQTLVNKEVEMDKFTIEAENADIEAVVDVLDWSRKAQFTVLAINGKEVDKQFKAKTVELSKESLSFCTQAFDERKIIKIRGDITKPKGKVGTIYATSFDMKPVNVGLFDAQDDS
;
A
#
# COMPACT_ATOMS: atom_id res chain seq x y z
N MET A 1 -19.15 -14.08 -24.15
CA MET A 1 -18.53 -14.90 -23.11
C MET A 1 -17.49 -14.03 -22.42
N THR A 2 -17.77 -13.58 -21.21
CA THR A 2 -16.79 -12.94 -20.34
C THR A 2 -15.72 -13.98 -20.02
N HIS A 3 -14.45 -13.68 -20.33
CA HIS A 3 -13.34 -14.47 -19.82
C HIS A 3 -13.42 -14.43 -18.29
N ILE A 4 -13.91 -15.52 -17.68
CA ILE A 4 -13.68 -15.74 -16.26
C ILE A 4 -12.21 -16.09 -16.17
N ASP A 5 -11.39 -15.16 -15.74
CA ASP A 5 -10.00 -15.46 -15.36
C ASP A 5 -10.01 -16.64 -14.39
N ASN A 6 -9.29 -17.69 -14.74
CA ASN A 6 -9.15 -18.88 -13.91
C ASN A 6 -8.18 -18.60 -12.75
N ILE A 7 -8.60 -18.96 -11.54
CA ILE A 7 -7.73 -19.05 -10.36
C ILE A 7 -6.85 -20.28 -10.55
N SER A 8 -5.55 -20.19 -10.27
CA SER A 8 -4.69 -21.36 -10.43
C SER A 8 -4.94 -22.45 -9.38
N ILE A 9 -4.78 -23.72 -9.75
CA ILE A 9 -4.91 -24.88 -8.86
C ILE A 9 -4.03 -24.71 -7.63
N GLY A 10 -2.80 -24.22 -7.84
CA GLY A 10 -1.85 -23.94 -6.77
C GLY A 10 -2.43 -23.05 -5.67
N ARG A 11 -3.27 -22.07 -6.02
CA ARG A 11 -3.89 -21.17 -5.02
C ARG A 11 -4.89 -21.92 -4.14
N PHE A 12 -5.76 -22.74 -4.72
CA PHE A 12 -6.68 -23.57 -3.96
C PHE A 12 -5.95 -24.54 -3.04
N ARG A 13 -4.95 -25.26 -3.55
CA ARG A 13 -4.14 -26.19 -2.75
C ARG A 13 -3.53 -25.51 -1.52
N LEU A 14 -3.02 -24.29 -1.70
CA LEU A 14 -2.43 -23.53 -0.60
C LEU A 14 -3.45 -23.15 0.46
N VAL A 15 -4.65 -22.71 0.06
CA VAL A 15 -5.70 -22.37 1.02
C VAL A 15 -6.12 -23.61 1.79
N PHE A 16 -6.39 -24.74 1.12
CA PHE A 16 -6.78 -25.97 1.82
C PHE A 16 -5.69 -26.48 2.76
N THR A 17 -4.43 -26.43 2.34
CA THR A 17 -3.29 -26.73 3.23
C THR A 17 -3.26 -25.79 4.44
N LYS A 18 -3.53 -24.49 4.24
CA LYS A 18 -3.57 -23.50 5.32
C LYS A 18 -4.71 -23.77 6.31
N LEU A 19 -5.86 -24.19 5.81
CA LEU A 19 -7.01 -24.65 6.59
C LEU A 19 -6.73 -25.96 7.34
N GLY A 20 -5.61 -26.64 7.04
CA GLY A 20 -5.22 -27.90 7.66
C GLY A 20 -5.87 -29.12 7.02
N TRP A 21 -6.41 -28.98 5.80
CA TRP A 21 -7.06 -30.08 5.08
C TRP A 21 -6.02 -30.99 4.44
N HIS A 22 -6.36 -32.28 4.32
CA HIS A 22 -5.49 -33.30 3.75
C HIS A 22 -5.83 -33.58 2.29
N GLU A 23 -4.81 -33.58 1.44
CA GLU A 23 -4.90 -33.96 0.03
C GLU A 23 -4.73 -35.47 -0.15
N THR A 24 -5.60 -36.07 -0.94
CA THR A 24 -5.42 -37.42 -1.50
C THR A 24 -5.77 -37.41 -2.98
N ILE A 25 -5.16 -38.29 -3.79
CA ILE A 25 -5.46 -38.36 -5.22
C ILE A 25 -6.59 -39.36 -5.46
N ALA A 26 -7.61 -38.94 -6.20
CA ALA A 26 -8.72 -39.81 -6.57
C ALA A 26 -8.23 -41.00 -7.42
N LYS A 27 -8.90 -42.15 -7.33
CA LYS A 27 -8.55 -43.36 -8.13
C LYS A 27 -8.49 -43.11 -9.64
N SER A 28 -9.25 -42.14 -10.15
CA SER A 28 -9.23 -41.76 -11.56
C SER A 28 -7.95 -41.04 -11.98
N GLY A 29 -7.14 -40.56 -11.03
CA GLY A 29 -5.96 -39.74 -11.27
C GLY A 29 -6.26 -38.33 -11.80
N LYS A 30 -7.55 -37.93 -11.86
CA LYS A 30 -7.98 -36.64 -12.46
C LYS A 30 -8.21 -35.52 -11.44
N TYR A 31 -8.46 -35.88 -10.18
CA TYR A 31 -8.83 -34.94 -9.13
C TYR A 31 -8.00 -35.17 -7.87
N ALA A 32 -7.68 -34.08 -7.19
CA ALA A 32 -7.30 -34.08 -5.78
C ALA A 32 -8.57 -34.00 -4.93
N ILE A 33 -8.67 -34.89 -3.94
CA ILE A 33 -9.71 -34.87 -2.91
C ILE A 33 -9.10 -34.21 -1.67
N TRP A 34 -9.70 -33.11 -1.23
CA TRP A 34 -9.31 -32.41 -0.02
C TRP A 34 -10.34 -32.68 1.07
N THR A 35 -9.88 -33.09 2.26
CA THR A 35 -10.72 -33.49 3.38
C THR A 35 -10.30 -32.76 4.66
N ASP A 36 -11.27 -32.27 5.43
CA ASP A 36 -11.02 -31.73 6.76
C ASP A 36 -10.74 -32.88 7.75
N PRO A 37 -9.57 -32.92 8.42
CA PRO A 37 -9.28 -33.98 9.37
C PRO A 37 -10.16 -33.95 10.61
N GLN A 38 -10.80 -32.81 10.92
CA GLN A 38 -11.71 -32.67 12.06
C GLN A 38 -13.14 -33.07 11.72
N ASN A 39 -13.51 -33.06 10.44
CA ASN A 39 -14.81 -33.51 9.97
C ASN A 39 -14.71 -34.11 8.55
N SER A 40 -14.71 -35.45 8.46
CA SER A 40 -14.59 -36.15 7.18
C SER A 40 -15.77 -35.92 6.22
N GLU A 41 -16.90 -35.39 6.70
CA GLU A 41 -18.02 -34.99 5.84
C GLU A 41 -17.73 -33.67 5.09
N ASN A 42 -16.77 -32.88 5.57
CA ASN A 42 -16.28 -31.68 4.89
C ASN A 42 -15.17 -32.06 3.91
N TRP A 43 -15.53 -32.15 2.63
CA TRP A 43 -14.57 -32.46 1.57
C TRP A 43 -14.91 -31.77 0.26
N THR A 44 -13.90 -31.63 -0.59
CA THR A 44 -14.04 -31.07 -1.94
C THR A 44 -13.15 -31.80 -2.95
N LEU A 45 -13.45 -31.59 -4.23
CA LEU A 45 -12.65 -32.04 -5.36
C LEU A 45 -12.05 -30.83 -6.05
N LEU A 46 -10.76 -30.94 -6.38
CA LEU A 46 -10.04 -29.97 -7.17
C LEU A 46 -9.47 -30.72 -8.39
N PRO A 47 -9.84 -30.35 -9.63
CA PRO A 47 -9.21 -30.89 -10.81
C PRO A 47 -7.70 -30.67 -10.78
N LEU A 48 -6.94 -31.61 -11.35
CA LEU A 48 -5.48 -31.54 -11.42
C LEU A 48 -4.97 -30.78 -12.66
N ASP A 49 -5.88 -30.40 -13.56
CA ASP A 49 -5.60 -29.71 -14.82
C ASP A 49 -6.57 -28.52 -14.97
N GLU A 50 -6.04 -27.31 -15.19
CA GLU A 50 -6.81 -26.08 -15.36
C GLU A 50 -7.51 -26.01 -16.73
N SER A 51 -7.08 -26.82 -17.69
CA SER A 51 -7.61 -26.85 -19.06
C SER A 51 -8.87 -27.71 -19.22
N THR A 52 -9.30 -28.42 -18.16
CA THR A 52 -10.50 -29.25 -18.24
C THR A 52 -11.78 -28.40 -18.29
N ASP A 53 -12.75 -28.82 -19.11
CA ASP A 53 -14.04 -28.12 -19.27
C ASP A 53 -14.81 -27.96 -17.94
N GLU A 54 -14.56 -28.84 -16.97
CA GLU A 54 -15.19 -28.81 -15.65
C GLU A 54 -14.52 -27.82 -14.67
N TYR A 55 -13.37 -27.23 -15.02
CA TYR A 55 -12.55 -26.45 -14.09
C TYR A 55 -13.32 -25.26 -13.51
N ALA A 56 -14.03 -24.53 -14.35
CA ALA A 56 -14.83 -23.37 -13.93
C ALA A 56 -15.93 -23.75 -12.93
N PHE A 57 -16.56 -24.92 -13.10
CA PHE A 57 -17.56 -25.44 -12.17
C PHE A 57 -16.93 -25.75 -10.80
N TYR A 58 -15.82 -26.48 -10.79
CA TYR A 58 -15.11 -26.80 -9.55
C TYR A 58 -14.50 -25.58 -8.88
N GLN A 59 -14.04 -24.58 -9.63
CA GLN A 59 -13.55 -23.32 -9.07
C GLN A 59 -14.61 -22.65 -8.19
N ARG A 60 -15.84 -22.50 -8.70
CA ARG A 60 -16.94 -21.90 -7.93
C ARG A 60 -17.26 -22.72 -6.68
N LYS A 61 -17.37 -24.05 -6.83
CA LYS A 61 -17.60 -24.95 -5.68
C LYS A 61 -16.48 -24.86 -4.63
N ASN A 62 -15.23 -24.74 -5.05
CA ASN A 62 -14.09 -24.61 -4.14
C ASN A 62 -14.02 -23.22 -3.48
N ILE A 63 -14.60 -22.18 -4.05
CA ILE A 63 -14.78 -20.89 -3.36
C ILE A 63 -15.85 -21.04 -2.26
N ASP A 64 -16.99 -21.66 -2.59
CA ASP A 64 -18.06 -21.88 -1.62
C ASP A 64 -17.59 -22.76 -0.42
N ILE A 65 -16.80 -23.81 -0.67
CA ILE A 65 -16.26 -24.63 0.42
C ILE A 65 -15.24 -23.87 1.29
N ILE A 66 -14.48 -22.92 0.70
CA ILE A 66 -13.58 -22.05 1.45
C ILE A 66 -14.38 -21.10 2.34
N LEU A 67 -15.47 -20.50 1.82
CA LEU A 67 -16.38 -19.66 2.63
C LEU A 67 -16.91 -20.44 3.82
N PHE A 68 -17.40 -21.65 3.58
CA PHE A 68 -17.89 -22.54 4.62
C PHE A 68 -16.80 -22.88 5.65
N ALA A 69 -15.60 -23.28 5.22
CA ALA A 69 -14.49 -23.61 6.11
C ALA A 69 -14.02 -22.42 6.96
N LEU A 70 -14.14 -21.20 6.43
CA LEU A 70 -13.83 -19.95 7.13
C LEU A 70 -15.00 -19.42 7.98
N SER A 71 -16.14 -20.13 8.01
CA SER A 71 -17.37 -19.69 8.69
C SER A 71 -17.90 -18.33 8.22
N LEU A 72 -17.76 -18.06 6.91
CA LEU A 72 -18.24 -16.83 6.28
C LEU A 72 -19.64 -17.02 5.68
N PRO A 73 -20.48 -15.97 5.63
CA PRO A 73 -21.76 -16.02 4.94
C PRO A 73 -21.60 -16.32 3.44
N GLU A 74 -22.50 -17.13 2.89
CA GLU A 74 -22.55 -17.43 1.46
C GLU A 74 -23.25 -16.31 0.67
N SER A 75 -22.59 -15.15 0.56
CA SER A 75 -23.04 -14.02 -0.28
C SER A 75 -22.12 -13.77 -1.46
N ASP A 76 -22.63 -13.09 -2.48
CA ASP A 76 -21.82 -12.73 -3.67
C ASP A 76 -20.65 -11.82 -3.29
N ASP A 77 -20.85 -10.85 -2.39
CA ASP A 77 -19.77 -10.00 -1.87
C ASP A 77 -18.62 -10.82 -1.23
N GLN A 78 -18.96 -11.88 -0.47
CA GLN A 78 -17.96 -12.75 0.15
C GLN A 78 -17.27 -13.66 -0.86
N ARG A 79 -18.02 -14.14 -1.88
CA ARG A 79 -17.42 -14.91 -2.99
C ARG A 79 -16.43 -14.06 -3.77
N ASP A 80 -16.78 -12.82 -4.07
CA ASP A 80 -15.92 -11.86 -4.78
C ASP A 80 -14.67 -11.56 -3.97
N GLU A 81 -14.79 -11.38 -2.65
CA GLU A 81 -13.65 -11.19 -1.76
C GLU A 81 -12.70 -12.42 -1.77
N ILE A 82 -13.22 -13.64 -1.60
CA ILE A 82 -12.41 -14.87 -1.66
C ILE A 82 -11.77 -15.06 -3.04
N TYR A 83 -12.53 -14.80 -4.10
CA TYR A 83 -12.04 -14.86 -5.48
C TYR A 83 -10.87 -13.89 -5.69
N SER A 84 -11.01 -12.64 -5.24
CA SER A 84 -9.98 -11.62 -5.36
C SER A 84 -8.75 -11.95 -4.51
N GLN A 85 -8.92 -12.48 -3.29
CA GLN A 85 -7.80 -12.95 -2.47
C GLN A 85 -7.03 -14.10 -3.11
N LEU A 86 -7.73 -15.05 -3.72
CA LEU A 86 -7.12 -16.14 -4.49
C LEU A 86 -6.36 -15.62 -5.72
N LYS A 87 -6.82 -14.52 -6.32
CA LYS A 87 -6.11 -13.73 -7.35
C LYS A 87 -4.99 -12.83 -6.83
N ARG A 88 -4.64 -12.91 -5.54
CA ARG A 88 -3.57 -12.15 -4.88
C ARG A 88 -3.89 -10.68 -4.62
N PHE A 89 -5.16 -10.29 -4.61
CA PHE A 89 -5.55 -8.98 -4.09
C PHE A 89 -5.62 -9.04 -2.56
N ASN A 90 -4.92 -8.12 -1.90
CA ASN A 90 -4.96 -7.98 -0.45
C ASN A 90 -5.55 -6.60 -0.11
N TYR A 91 -6.87 -6.53 -0.11
CA TYR A 91 -7.60 -5.33 0.28
C TYR A 91 -7.39 -5.08 1.77
N LYS A 92 -6.70 -3.98 2.08
CA LYS A 92 -6.34 -3.70 3.47
C LYS A 92 -6.74 -2.31 3.89
N LEU A 93 -6.60 -1.26 3.10
CA LEU A 93 -7.00 0.06 3.54
C LEU A 93 -8.35 0.43 2.94
N ILE A 94 -9.30 0.80 3.78
CA ILE A 94 -10.63 1.23 3.37
C ILE A 94 -10.77 2.70 3.73
N ASN A 95 -11.04 3.53 2.74
CA ASN A 95 -11.43 4.92 2.92
C ASN A 95 -12.95 4.99 2.82
N ARG A 96 -13.60 5.76 3.67
CA ARG A 96 -15.05 5.91 3.64
C ARG A 96 -15.42 7.37 3.69
N ILE A 97 -16.30 7.78 2.78
CA ILE A 97 -16.91 9.10 2.76
C ILE A 97 -18.43 8.92 2.79
N VAL A 98 -19.07 9.40 3.85
CA VAL A 98 -20.53 9.43 3.98
C VAL A 98 -21.01 10.84 3.67
N VAL A 99 -21.91 10.96 2.69
CA VAL A 99 -22.50 12.25 2.26
C VAL A 99 -23.68 12.57 3.19
N ALA A 100 -23.83 13.85 3.56
CA ALA A 100 -24.96 14.31 4.35
C ALA A 100 -26.29 14.07 3.61
N GLN A 101 -27.31 13.60 4.33
CA GLN A 101 -28.63 13.34 3.75
C GLN A 101 -29.34 14.65 3.42
N ASN A 102 -29.23 15.12 2.18
CA ASN A 102 -30.04 16.21 1.61
C ASN A 102 -30.78 15.70 0.36
N ASP A 103 -32.07 16.06 0.23
CA ASP A 103 -33.05 15.49 -0.70
C ASP A 103 -32.68 15.53 -2.19
N GLU A 104 -31.70 16.34 -2.61
CA GLU A 104 -31.36 16.50 -4.03
C GLU A 104 -30.08 15.76 -4.48
N ASN A 105 -29.25 15.21 -3.57
CA ASN A 105 -27.93 14.65 -3.93
C ASN A 105 -27.47 13.44 -3.08
N GLN A 106 -28.41 12.66 -2.54
CA GLN A 106 -28.22 11.67 -1.46
C GLN A 106 -27.12 10.59 -1.65
N ASN A 107 -26.50 10.44 -2.84
CA ASN A 107 -25.58 9.31 -3.12
C ASN A 107 -24.29 9.67 -3.89
N ALA A 108 -23.98 10.95 -4.15
CA ALA A 108 -22.85 11.31 -4.99
C ALA A 108 -21.69 11.92 -4.17
N VAL A 109 -20.60 11.17 -3.99
CA VAL A 109 -19.36 11.71 -3.44
C VAL A 109 -18.68 12.60 -4.48
N PRO A 110 -18.25 13.83 -4.13
CA PRO A 110 -17.47 14.66 -5.04
C PRO A 110 -16.22 13.92 -5.52
N TYR A 111 -16.06 13.79 -6.85
CA TYR A 111 -14.95 13.05 -7.44
C TYR A 111 -13.57 13.55 -6.96
N GLU A 112 -13.39 14.87 -6.87
CA GLU A 112 -12.13 15.47 -6.37
C GLU A 112 -11.78 15.02 -4.94
N LEU A 113 -12.79 14.92 -4.07
CA LEU A 113 -12.61 14.48 -2.68
C LEU A 113 -12.32 12.99 -2.59
N ALA A 114 -13.10 12.17 -3.31
CA ALA A 114 -12.87 10.73 -3.41
C ALA A 114 -11.43 10.44 -3.86
N ASN A 115 -11.01 11.15 -4.91
CA ASN A 115 -9.70 11.00 -5.49
C ASN A 115 -8.59 11.47 -4.54
N ALA A 116 -8.77 12.62 -3.90
CA ALA A 116 -7.80 13.17 -2.96
C ALA A 116 -7.59 12.26 -1.76
N LEU A 117 -8.66 11.79 -1.11
CA LEU A 117 -8.54 10.92 0.07
C LEU A 117 -7.76 9.65 -0.25
N ILE A 118 -8.10 8.99 -1.36
CA ILE A 118 -7.46 7.75 -1.79
C ILE A 118 -5.97 7.97 -2.07
N TYR A 119 -5.63 8.91 -2.94
CA TYR A 119 -4.23 9.13 -3.33
C TYR A 119 -3.39 9.65 -2.17
N ARG A 120 -3.92 10.52 -1.31
CA ARG A 120 -3.20 11.01 -0.13
C ARG A 120 -2.97 9.93 0.90
N ASN A 121 -3.94 9.05 1.11
CA ASN A 121 -3.78 7.92 2.00
C ASN A 121 -2.78 6.89 1.44
N ILE A 122 -2.79 6.64 0.12
CA ILE A 122 -1.76 5.80 -0.55
C ILE A 122 -0.36 6.41 -0.38
N ASP A 123 -0.21 7.70 -0.69
CA ASP A 123 1.08 8.40 -0.62
C ASP A 123 1.62 8.40 0.83
N SER A 124 0.75 8.60 1.80
CA SER A 124 1.07 8.52 3.22
C SER A 124 1.46 7.11 3.64
N PHE A 125 0.65 6.11 3.28
CA PHE A 125 0.93 4.71 3.60
C PHE A 125 2.27 4.24 3.03
N ARG A 126 2.56 4.64 1.78
CA ARG A 126 3.84 4.33 1.14
C ARG A 126 5.01 5.02 1.80
N SER A 127 4.86 6.30 2.16
CA SER A 127 5.88 7.04 2.92
C SER A 127 6.19 6.35 4.24
N PHE A 128 5.14 5.94 4.97
CA PHE A 128 5.26 5.17 6.21
C PHE A 128 5.95 3.81 6.00
N TYR A 129 5.55 3.08 4.96
CA TYR A 129 6.11 1.77 4.64
C TYR A 129 7.61 1.85 4.32
N ILE A 130 7.99 2.80 3.46
CA ILE A 130 9.36 3.01 3.03
C ILE A 130 10.25 3.33 4.24
N GLN A 131 9.78 4.15 5.18
CA GLN A 131 10.51 4.43 6.43
C GLN A 131 10.74 3.17 7.29
N ARG A 132 9.78 2.24 7.29
CA ARG A 132 9.81 1.05 8.16
C ARG A 132 10.54 -0.13 7.55
N LYS A 133 10.52 -0.26 6.21
CA LYS A 133 10.97 -1.47 5.50
C LYS A 133 11.97 -1.23 4.38
N GLY A 134 12.32 0.02 4.05
CA GLY A 134 13.36 0.36 3.07
C GLY A 134 13.05 0.01 1.60
N ARG A 135 11.93 -0.65 1.31
CA ARG A 135 11.58 -1.18 -0.01
C ARG A 135 10.15 -0.81 -0.41
N LEU A 136 9.85 -0.88 -1.71
CA LEU A 136 8.51 -0.62 -2.23
C LEU A 136 7.52 -1.67 -1.73
N ALA A 137 6.40 -1.21 -1.20
CA ALA A 137 5.15 -1.93 -1.25
C ALA A 137 4.14 -1.08 -2.04
N VAL A 138 3.33 -1.77 -2.84
CA VAL A 138 2.15 -1.27 -3.56
C VAL A 138 2.46 -0.49 -4.85
N THR A 139 2.22 -1.15 -5.98
CA THR A 139 2.07 -0.51 -7.29
C THR A 139 0.64 0.03 -7.41
N LEU A 140 0.47 1.21 -8.05
CA LEU A 140 -0.83 1.91 -8.11
C LEU A 140 -1.84 1.24 -9.06
N ASP A 141 -1.36 0.36 -9.93
CA ASP A 141 -2.09 -0.30 -11.01
C ASP A 141 -3.10 -1.36 -10.56
N LYS A 142 -3.29 -1.55 -9.24
CA LYS A 142 -4.23 -2.52 -8.68
C LYS A 142 -5.41 -1.94 -7.92
N PHE A 143 -5.58 -0.61 -7.84
CA PHE A 143 -6.69 -0.02 -7.08
C PHE A 143 -8.03 -0.15 -7.80
N GLU A 144 -8.95 -0.92 -7.22
CA GLU A 144 -10.34 -0.96 -7.66
C GLU A 144 -11.15 0.09 -6.91
N LEU A 145 -11.53 1.14 -7.64
CA LEU A 145 -12.48 2.16 -7.17
C LEU A 145 -13.90 1.58 -7.21
N ASN A 146 -14.22 0.70 -6.26
CA ASN A 146 -15.60 0.24 -6.09
C ASN A 146 -16.43 1.34 -5.44
N HIS A 147 -17.06 2.18 -6.24
CA HIS A 147 -18.03 3.16 -5.76
C HIS A 147 -19.27 2.43 -5.22
N THR A 148 -19.36 2.28 -3.90
CA THR A 148 -20.62 1.88 -3.26
C THR A 148 -21.53 3.10 -3.07
N ARG A 149 -22.83 2.87 -2.84
CA ARG A 149 -23.81 3.91 -2.48
C ARG A 149 -23.41 4.76 -1.26
N HIS A 150 -22.40 4.33 -0.49
CA HIS A 150 -21.85 5.01 0.68
C HIS A 150 -20.39 5.45 0.50
N GLY A 151 -19.94 5.71 -0.74
CA GLY A 151 -18.66 6.39 -0.97
C GLY A 151 -17.46 5.71 -0.32
N SER A 152 -17.49 4.37 -0.23
CA SER A 152 -16.41 3.59 0.35
C SER A 152 -15.45 3.17 -0.75
N PHE A 153 -14.17 3.47 -0.58
CA PHE A 153 -13.12 3.21 -1.54
C PHE A 153 -12.08 2.30 -0.92
N ILE A 154 -11.82 1.19 -1.59
CA ILE A 154 -10.90 0.18 -1.11
C ILE A 154 -9.55 0.39 -1.80
N ILE A 155 -8.51 0.54 -1.01
CA ILE A 155 -7.11 0.53 -1.43
C ILE A 155 -6.60 -0.91 -1.20
N PRO A 156 -6.46 -1.74 -2.25
CA PRO A 156 -5.63 -2.92 -2.19
C PRO A 156 -4.20 -2.56 -1.83
N VAL A 157 -3.76 -3.04 -0.67
CA VAL A 157 -2.37 -2.93 -0.25
C VAL A 157 -1.73 -4.27 -0.60
N SER A 158 -1.44 -4.45 -1.89
CA SER A 158 -0.66 -5.60 -2.38
C SER A 158 0.81 -5.37 -2.04
N PHE A 159 1.20 -5.71 -0.82
CA PHE A 159 2.59 -6.10 -0.58
C PHE A 159 2.74 -7.36 -1.40
N LEU A 160 3.56 -7.34 -2.44
CA LEU A 160 4.00 -8.60 -3.05
C LEU A 160 4.47 -9.45 -1.87
N ALA A 161 3.68 -10.48 -1.53
CA ALA A 161 4.10 -11.48 -0.57
C ALA A 161 5.47 -11.89 -1.07
N GLU A 162 6.52 -11.57 -0.31
CA GLU A 162 7.89 -11.90 -0.67
C GLU A 162 7.85 -13.33 -1.20
N GLU A 163 8.27 -13.51 -2.45
CA GLU A 163 8.26 -14.81 -3.11
C GLU A 163 9.16 -15.75 -2.30
N GLN A 164 8.58 -16.41 -1.33
CA GLN A 164 9.08 -17.65 -0.79
C GLN A 164 8.15 -18.73 -1.30
N ASN A 165 8.51 -19.24 -2.48
CA ASN A 165 8.09 -20.53 -3.03
C ASN A 165 6.62 -20.87 -2.75
N GLY A 166 5.72 -20.15 -3.42
CA GLY A 166 4.32 -20.54 -3.50
C GLY A 166 3.64 -20.84 -2.17
N SER A 167 4.09 -20.35 -1.02
CA SER A 167 3.47 -20.61 0.27
C SER A 167 2.61 -19.43 0.70
N LEU A 168 1.43 -19.68 1.27
CA LEU A 168 0.68 -18.62 1.96
C LEU A 168 1.33 -18.44 3.33
N PRO A 169 1.96 -17.30 3.65
CA PRO A 169 2.63 -17.12 4.93
C PRO A 169 1.65 -17.33 6.10
N THR A 170 2.08 -18.08 7.11
CA THR A 170 1.35 -18.36 8.37
C THR A 170 1.80 -17.47 9.54
N ILE A 171 2.67 -16.50 9.29
CA ILE A 171 3.11 -15.50 10.26
C ILE A 171 2.00 -14.42 10.33
N PRO A 172 1.77 -13.73 11.48
CA PRO A 172 0.99 -12.48 11.49
C PRO A 172 1.43 -11.67 10.29
N SER A 173 0.50 -11.51 9.34
CA SER A 173 0.82 -10.97 8.04
C SER A 173 1.60 -9.69 8.28
N ILE A 174 2.88 -9.62 7.88
CA ILE A 174 3.74 -8.46 8.16
C ILE A 174 3.02 -7.19 7.71
N THR A 175 2.28 -7.30 6.61
CA THR A 175 1.21 -6.41 6.15
C THR A 175 0.25 -5.92 7.24
N ASN A 176 -0.41 -6.79 8.01
CA ASN A 176 -1.35 -6.38 9.06
C ASN A 176 -0.67 -5.62 10.17
N SER A 177 0.50 -6.07 10.61
CA SER A 177 1.27 -5.34 11.63
C SER A 177 1.56 -3.92 11.12
N ILE A 178 2.05 -3.80 9.89
CA ILE A 178 2.38 -2.52 9.28
C ILE A 178 1.13 -1.65 9.08
N VAL A 179 0.00 -2.22 8.65
CA VAL A 179 -1.26 -1.49 8.49
C VAL A 179 -1.80 -1.03 9.84
N ARG A 180 -1.69 -1.85 10.90
CA ARG A 180 -2.02 -1.43 12.28
C ARG A 180 -1.13 -0.28 12.73
N ASP A 181 0.18 -0.44 12.60
CA ASP A 181 1.14 0.60 12.98
C ASP A 181 0.89 1.90 12.20
N TYR A 182 0.45 1.78 10.94
CA TYR A 182 0.04 2.92 10.13
C TYR A 182 -1.23 3.59 10.64
N LEU A 183 -2.28 2.83 10.98
CA LEU A 183 -3.52 3.38 11.52
C LEU A 183 -3.31 4.00 12.91
N ASP A 184 -2.45 3.39 13.74
CA ASP A 184 -2.04 3.95 15.02
C ASP A 184 -1.24 5.26 14.81
N MET A 185 -0.36 5.30 13.81
CA MET A 185 0.34 6.52 13.42
C MET A 185 -0.63 7.62 12.97
N LEU A 186 -1.64 7.30 12.17
CA LEU A 186 -2.68 8.27 11.78
C LEU A 186 -3.49 8.76 12.99
N THR A 187 -3.79 7.87 13.94
CA THR A 187 -4.45 8.26 15.20
C THR A 187 -3.62 9.31 15.93
N ASN A 188 -2.33 9.00 16.15
CA ASN A 188 -1.41 9.92 16.81
C ASN A 188 -1.32 11.25 16.06
N LEU A 189 -1.24 11.21 14.71
CA LEU A 189 -1.20 12.42 13.88
C LEU A 189 -2.43 13.31 14.10
N THR A 190 -3.63 12.72 14.15
CA THR A 190 -4.88 13.46 14.36
C THR A 190 -5.01 14.07 15.76
N GLU A 191 -4.32 13.52 16.75
CA GLU A 191 -4.36 13.98 18.14
C GLU A 191 -3.32 15.09 18.44
N ILE A 192 -2.30 15.28 17.59
CA ILE A 192 -1.29 16.31 17.77
C ILE A 192 -1.88 17.69 17.47
N GLN A 193 -1.94 18.55 18.50
CA GLN A 193 -2.47 19.90 18.38
C GLN A 193 -1.48 20.86 17.70
N ALA A 194 -1.94 21.58 16.67
CA ALA A 194 -1.17 22.62 15.99
C ALA A 194 -1.23 23.97 16.75
N LYS A 195 -0.57 24.05 17.91
CA LYS A 195 -0.52 25.29 18.73
C LYS A 195 0.49 26.31 18.22
N ASN A 196 1.72 25.86 17.95
CA ASN A 196 2.79 26.62 17.35
C ASN A 196 3.68 25.67 16.52
N GLU A 197 4.45 26.24 15.58
CA GLU A 197 5.22 25.48 14.59
C GLU A 197 6.27 24.56 15.22
N ASP A 198 6.96 25.06 16.24
CA ASP A 198 8.09 24.34 16.87
C ASP A 198 7.64 23.15 17.71
N GLU A 199 6.61 23.34 18.52
CA GLU A 199 5.99 22.30 19.37
C GLU A 199 5.30 21.25 18.50
N TYR A 200 4.57 21.69 17.46
CA TYR A 200 3.95 20.77 16.50
C TYR A 200 5.01 19.90 15.81
N ALA A 201 6.05 20.52 15.24
CA ALA A 201 7.13 19.79 14.58
C ALA A 201 7.84 18.81 15.53
N HIS A 202 8.06 19.19 16.80
CA HIS A 202 8.66 18.31 17.79
C HIS A 202 7.79 17.09 18.08
N ASN A 203 6.49 17.29 18.36
CA ASN A 203 5.56 16.22 18.69
C ASN A 203 5.34 15.26 17.51
N VAL A 204 5.28 15.78 16.28
CA VAL A 204 5.16 14.96 15.05
C VAL A 204 6.38 14.06 14.87
N ILE A 205 7.57 14.60 15.06
CA ILE A 205 8.82 13.85 14.97
C ILE A 205 8.91 12.80 16.09
N GLU A 206 8.55 13.15 17.32
CA GLU A 206 8.54 12.22 18.47
C GLU A 206 7.58 11.05 18.23
N ALA A 207 6.44 11.31 17.58
CA ALA A 207 5.51 10.27 17.13
C ALA A 207 6.03 9.44 15.93
N GLY A 208 7.23 9.74 15.41
CA GLY A 208 7.84 9.02 14.28
C GLY A 208 7.18 9.31 12.94
N ILE A 209 6.50 10.45 12.80
CA ILE A 209 5.77 10.86 11.60
C ILE A 209 6.64 11.83 10.80
N ASN A 210 6.67 11.69 9.47
CA ASN A 210 7.42 12.61 8.62
C ASN A 210 6.56 13.69 7.95
N SER A 211 7.25 14.70 7.44
CA SER A 211 6.69 15.82 6.68
C SER A 211 5.91 15.40 5.44
N GLY A 212 6.28 14.30 4.79
CA GLY A 212 5.54 13.75 3.64
C GLY A 212 4.13 13.28 4.03
N ILE A 213 4.02 12.54 5.13
CA ILE A 213 2.75 12.08 5.68
C ILE A 213 1.90 13.28 6.13
N VAL A 214 2.47 14.22 6.89
CA VAL A 214 1.77 15.43 7.33
C VAL A 214 1.25 16.22 6.13
N LYS A 215 2.08 16.43 5.10
CA LYS A 215 1.71 17.14 3.88
C LYS A 215 0.52 16.48 3.18
N ASN A 216 0.47 15.15 3.12
CA ASN A 216 -0.63 14.46 2.46
C ASN A 216 -1.99 14.73 3.10
N PHE A 217 -2.04 14.90 4.43
CA PHE A 217 -3.29 15.16 5.14
C PHE A 217 -3.58 16.65 5.34
N TYR A 218 -2.60 17.45 5.75
CA TYR A 218 -2.82 18.80 6.29
C TYR A 218 -2.38 19.95 5.39
N ASP A 219 -1.70 19.68 4.26
CA ASP A 219 -1.22 20.73 3.36
C ASP A 219 -2.39 21.60 2.83
N PRO A 220 -2.27 22.94 2.92
CA PRO A 220 -3.35 23.85 2.59
C PRO A 220 -3.60 23.99 1.08
N ASP A 221 -2.64 23.62 0.25
CA ASP A 221 -2.72 23.73 -1.19
C ASP A 221 -3.15 22.43 -1.86
N VAL A 222 -2.74 21.28 -1.32
CA VAL A 222 -2.94 20.00 -1.99
C VAL A 222 -3.31 18.84 -1.07
N GLY A 223 -3.32 19.04 0.25
CA GLY A 223 -3.62 17.99 1.24
C GLY A 223 -5.10 17.62 1.30
N PHE A 224 -5.41 16.47 1.91
CA PHE A 224 -6.79 16.00 2.10
C PHE A 224 -7.68 17.04 2.81
N ALA A 225 -7.14 17.72 3.82
CA ALA A 225 -7.86 18.70 4.62
C ALA A 225 -8.46 19.84 3.78
N LYS A 226 -7.76 20.29 2.73
CA LYS A 226 -8.24 21.32 1.80
C LYS A 226 -9.52 20.87 1.10
N TYR A 227 -9.51 19.67 0.53
CA TYR A 227 -10.68 19.15 -0.19
C TYR A 227 -11.83 18.89 0.78
N ARG A 228 -11.53 18.37 1.97
CA ARG A 228 -12.53 18.18 3.02
C ARG A 228 -13.15 19.50 3.44
N GLU A 229 -12.37 20.56 3.62
CA GLU A 229 -12.87 21.90 3.96
C GLU A 229 -13.78 22.44 2.85
N LYS A 230 -13.36 22.33 1.58
CA LYS A 230 -14.17 22.71 0.40
C LYS A 230 -15.54 22.04 0.36
N TYR A 231 -15.64 20.79 0.81
CA TYR A 231 -16.86 19.98 0.76
C TYR A 231 -17.51 19.75 2.14
N ALA A 232 -17.15 20.52 3.16
CA ALA A 232 -17.58 20.29 4.54
C ALA A 232 -19.11 20.26 4.74
N GLN A 233 -19.87 20.99 3.91
CA GLN A 233 -21.34 21.02 3.97
C GLN A 233 -22.02 19.77 3.37
N SER A 234 -21.29 19.00 2.58
CA SER A 234 -21.83 17.83 1.87
C SER A 234 -21.41 16.51 2.50
N ILE A 235 -20.50 16.53 3.46
CA ILE A 235 -19.91 15.33 4.06
C ILE A 235 -20.36 15.25 5.51
N ASP A 236 -20.92 14.10 5.87
CA ASP A 236 -21.25 13.77 7.26
C ASP A 236 -20.05 13.10 7.94
N GLN A 237 -19.47 12.07 7.32
CA GLN A 237 -18.37 11.29 7.90
C GLN A 237 -17.24 11.04 6.91
N VAL A 238 -16.00 11.07 7.42
CA VAL A 238 -14.83 10.58 6.69
C VAL A 238 -13.96 9.74 7.60
N SER A 239 -13.58 8.55 7.13
CA SER A 239 -12.70 7.68 7.90
C SER A 239 -11.75 6.86 7.04
N VAL A 240 -10.70 6.37 7.69
CA VAL A 240 -9.79 5.35 7.16
C VAL A 240 -9.76 4.19 8.14
N THR A 241 -9.89 2.97 7.63
CA THR A 241 -9.85 1.74 8.42
C THR A 241 -9.20 0.62 7.62
N SER A 242 -9.18 -0.59 8.20
CA SER A 242 -8.71 -1.80 7.54
C SER A 242 -9.57 -3.01 7.88
N VAL A 243 -9.46 -4.07 7.08
CA VAL A 243 -10.12 -5.35 7.29
C VAL A 243 -9.13 -6.50 7.31
N ALA A 244 -9.46 -7.51 8.13
CA ALA A 244 -8.77 -8.78 8.06
C ALA A 244 -9.02 -9.44 6.70
N ASN A 245 -8.02 -10.17 6.23
CA ASN A 245 -8.11 -10.97 5.02
C ASN A 245 -8.47 -12.39 5.45
N PRO A 246 -9.70 -12.88 5.19
CA PRO A 246 -10.14 -14.19 5.64
C PRO A 246 -9.16 -15.35 5.43
N ILE A 247 -8.52 -15.45 4.26
CA ILE A 247 -7.59 -16.56 3.96
C ILE A 247 -6.24 -16.35 4.64
N LEU A 248 -5.66 -15.15 4.54
CA LEU A 248 -4.32 -14.87 5.06
C LEU A 248 -4.31 -14.82 6.59
N ASP A 249 -5.39 -14.35 7.19
CA ASP A 249 -5.47 -14.06 8.62
C ASP A 249 -6.21 -15.15 9.40
N PHE A 250 -6.68 -16.24 8.76
CA PHE A 250 -7.50 -17.30 9.38
C PHE A 250 -6.99 -17.75 10.76
N LYS A 251 -5.68 -18.02 10.87
CA LYS A 251 -5.03 -18.51 12.11
C LYS A 251 -4.66 -17.43 13.12
N LEU A 252 -4.91 -16.15 12.81
CA LEU A 252 -4.61 -15.05 13.72
C LEU A 252 -5.69 -14.91 14.79
N THR A 253 -5.31 -14.33 15.93
CA THR A 253 -6.26 -14.02 16.99
C THR A 253 -7.24 -12.92 16.55
N GLU A 254 -8.42 -12.84 17.18
CA GLU A 254 -9.38 -11.76 16.92
C GLU A 254 -8.74 -10.37 17.08
N LYS A 255 -7.94 -10.19 18.14
CA LYS A 255 -7.19 -8.95 18.37
C LYS A 255 -6.34 -8.55 17.16
N ASP A 256 -5.69 -9.53 16.52
CA ASP A 256 -4.83 -9.33 15.35
C ASP A 256 -5.61 -9.23 14.02
N LYS A 257 -6.94 -9.46 14.05
CA LYS A 257 -7.88 -9.24 12.96
C LYS A 257 -8.66 -7.92 13.05
N THR A 258 -8.82 -7.33 14.25
CA THR A 258 -9.59 -6.09 14.45
C THR A 258 -8.76 -4.82 14.21
N PHE A 259 -9.15 -3.96 13.26
CA PHE A 259 -8.48 -2.69 12.99
C PHE A 259 -9.29 -1.50 13.53
N LYS A 260 -8.59 -0.43 13.92
CA LYS A 260 -9.23 0.82 14.35
C LYS A 260 -9.81 1.57 13.15
N VAL A 261 -10.97 2.18 13.35
CA VAL A 261 -11.52 3.18 12.43
C VAL A 261 -11.00 4.54 12.86
N ILE A 262 -10.26 5.21 11.97
CA ILE A 262 -9.70 6.53 12.22
C ILE A 262 -10.63 7.56 11.60
N SER A 263 -11.23 8.41 12.44
CA SER A 263 -12.01 9.55 11.94
C SER A 263 -11.07 10.62 11.39
N LEU A 264 -11.38 11.11 10.20
CA LEU A 264 -10.70 12.24 9.57
C LEU A 264 -11.60 13.48 9.54
N GLU A 265 -12.70 13.46 10.29
CA GLU A 265 -13.71 14.51 10.32
C GLU A 265 -13.23 15.79 10.98
N ASP A 266 -12.16 15.81 11.76
CA ASP A 266 -11.68 17.03 12.42
C ASP A 266 -10.40 17.59 11.81
N ILE A 267 -9.89 16.94 10.76
CA ILE A 267 -8.69 17.41 10.07
C ILE A 267 -8.98 18.75 9.38
N LYS A 268 -8.11 19.74 9.65
CA LYS A 268 -8.13 21.08 9.06
C LYS A 268 -6.77 21.41 8.45
N PRO A 269 -6.72 22.22 7.38
CA PRO A 269 -5.44 22.67 6.83
C PRO A 269 -4.57 23.35 7.88
N ILE A 270 -3.26 23.10 7.84
CA ILE A 270 -2.28 23.85 8.66
C ILE A 270 -1.54 24.87 7.78
N PRO A 271 -1.04 25.98 8.34
CA PRO A 271 -0.23 26.93 7.58
C PRO A 271 1.04 26.27 7.04
N GLN A 272 1.48 26.72 5.86
CA GLN A 272 2.66 26.17 5.17
C GLN A 272 3.94 26.22 6.02
N SER A 273 4.04 27.19 6.93
CA SER A 273 5.17 27.35 7.84
C SER A 273 5.32 26.17 8.82
N TYR A 274 4.23 25.53 9.25
CA TYR A 274 4.30 24.33 10.10
C TYR A 274 4.99 23.17 9.39
N ILE A 275 4.64 22.94 8.11
CA ILE A 275 5.25 21.90 7.28
C ILE A 275 6.72 22.24 7.04
N GLN A 276 7.05 23.50 6.77
CA GLN A 276 8.43 23.93 6.54
C GLN A 276 9.30 23.78 7.78
N THR A 277 8.80 24.15 8.96
CA THR A 277 9.50 23.98 10.24
C THR A 277 9.73 22.50 10.55
N LEU A 278 8.75 21.63 10.29
CA LEU A 278 8.91 20.18 10.40
C LEU A 278 10.03 19.65 9.48
N VAL A 279 10.03 20.03 8.20
CA VAL A 279 11.08 19.65 7.24
C VAL A 279 12.47 20.09 7.72
N ASN A 280 12.58 21.31 8.25
CA ASN A 280 13.86 21.81 8.78
C ASN A 280 14.35 20.96 9.96
N LYS A 281 13.47 20.61 10.90
CA LYS A 281 13.84 19.75 12.05
C LYS A 281 14.23 18.34 11.63
N GLU A 282 13.56 17.75 10.64
CA GLU A 282 13.95 16.45 10.08
C GLU A 282 15.39 16.46 9.55
N VAL A 283 15.74 17.54 8.84
CA VAL A 283 17.08 17.75 8.28
C VAL A 283 18.12 17.95 9.40
N GLU A 284 17.80 18.76 10.41
CA GLU A 284 18.70 19.01 11.56
C GLU A 284 18.96 17.73 12.39
N MET A 285 17.98 16.85 12.50
CA MET A 285 18.11 15.57 13.20
C MET A 285 18.96 14.55 12.44
N ASP A 286 19.19 14.77 11.15
CA ASP A 286 20.07 13.92 10.38
C ASP A 286 21.55 14.31 10.59
N LYS A 287 22.21 13.51 11.41
CA LYS A 287 23.59 13.77 11.85
C LYS A 287 24.66 13.19 10.92
N PHE A 288 24.28 12.53 9.83
CA PHE A 288 25.20 11.79 8.96
C PHE A 288 25.75 12.66 7.83
N THR A 289 27.04 12.48 7.53
CA THR A 289 27.68 13.01 6.33
C THR A 289 27.79 11.89 5.29
N ILE A 290 27.51 12.20 4.02
CA ILE A 290 27.60 11.25 2.91
C ILE A 290 28.31 11.93 1.75
N GLU A 291 29.31 11.25 1.18
CA GLU A 291 29.97 11.64 -0.06
C GLU A 291 30.20 10.38 -0.89
N ALA A 292 29.68 10.36 -2.11
CA ALA A 292 29.92 9.29 -3.06
C ALA A 292 29.94 9.85 -4.48
N GLU A 293 30.95 9.45 -5.25
CA GLU A 293 31.13 9.82 -6.65
C GLU A 293 30.63 8.70 -7.55
N ASN A 294 30.00 9.08 -8.67
CA ASN A 294 29.50 8.18 -9.71
C ASN A 294 28.75 6.97 -9.11
N ALA A 295 27.81 7.25 -8.20
CA ALA A 295 27.08 6.23 -7.45
C ALA A 295 25.73 5.91 -8.10
N ASP A 296 25.23 4.71 -7.85
CA ASP A 296 23.84 4.35 -8.12
C ASP A 296 22.98 4.72 -6.91
N ILE A 297 22.16 5.75 -7.05
CA ILE A 297 21.33 6.31 -5.99
C ILE A 297 19.89 5.87 -6.24
N GLU A 298 19.30 5.14 -5.29
CA GLU A 298 17.87 4.83 -5.32
C GLU A 298 17.11 5.86 -4.52
N ALA A 299 16.09 6.47 -5.14
CA ALA A 299 15.37 7.57 -4.53
C ALA A 299 13.89 7.63 -4.96
N VAL A 300 13.08 8.37 -4.20
CA VAL A 300 11.70 8.73 -4.56
C VAL A 300 11.61 10.23 -4.72
N VAL A 301 10.93 10.69 -5.77
CA VAL A 301 10.68 12.11 -6.02
C VAL A 301 9.65 12.61 -5.00
N ASP A 302 10.01 13.60 -4.18
CA ASP A 302 9.12 14.21 -3.18
C ASP A 302 8.46 15.48 -3.70
N VAL A 303 9.24 16.34 -4.36
CA VAL A 303 8.83 17.67 -4.80
C VAL A 303 9.50 18.00 -6.13
N LEU A 304 8.72 18.60 -7.02
CA LEU A 304 9.22 19.24 -8.23
C LEU A 304 9.06 20.75 -8.07
N ASP A 305 10.17 21.47 -8.09
CA ASP A 305 10.19 22.93 -8.00
C ASP A 305 10.11 23.54 -9.42
N TRP A 306 9.40 24.66 -9.52
CA TRP A 306 9.32 25.53 -10.69
C TRP A 306 10.70 26.00 -11.16
N SER A 307 11.71 25.98 -10.27
CA SER A 307 13.12 26.23 -10.57
C SER A 307 13.84 25.09 -11.31
N ARG A 308 13.12 24.09 -11.83
CA ARG A 308 13.65 22.87 -12.49
C ARG A 308 14.56 22.04 -11.59
N LYS A 309 14.31 22.09 -10.29
CA LYS A 309 14.98 21.25 -9.30
C LYS A 309 13.99 20.22 -8.77
N ALA A 310 14.46 19.01 -8.55
CA ALA A 310 13.69 17.99 -7.87
C ALA A 310 14.28 17.76 -6.48
N GLN A 311 13.40 17.54 -5.51
CA GLN A 311 13.76 17.04 -4.19
C GLN A 311 13.37 15.57 -4.10
N PHE A 312 14.24 14.80 -3.46
CA PHE A 312 14.15 13.35 -3.36
C PHE A 312 14.30 12.91 -1.91
N THR A 313 13.68 11.78 -1.57
CA THR A 313 14.07 10.96 -0.43
C THR A 313 15.03 9.88 -0.94
N VAL A 314 16.27 9.88 -0.44
CA VAL A 314 17.29 8.88 -0.79
C VAL A 314 17.11 7.64 0.08
N LEU A 315 17.10 6.48 -0.57
CA LEU A 315 16.81 5.18 0.04
C LEU A 315 18.03 4.27 0.09
N ALA A 316 18.84 4.25 -0.97
CA ALA A 316 20.02 3.42 -1.07
C ALA A 316 21.08 4.08 -1.94
N ILE A 317 22.35 3.73 -1.68
CA ILE A 317 23.50 4.16 -2.46
C ILE A 317 24.35 2.92 -2.77
N ASN A 318 24.67 2.70 -4.04
CA ASN A 318 25.42 1.55 -4.53
C ASN A 318 24.84 0.20 -4.06
N GLY A 319 23.51 0.09 -4.11
CA GLY A 319 22.77 -1.11 -3.70
C GLY A 319 22.72 -1.35 -2.19
N LYS A 320 23.29 -0.47 -1.36
CA LYS A 320 23.20 -0.52 0.10
C LYS A 320 22.16 0.48 0.60
N GLU A 321 21.15 -0.02 1.32
CA GLU A 321 20.18 0.84 2.01
C GLU A 321 20.91 1.77 2.99
N VAL A 322 20.53 3.04 3.01
CA VAL A 322 21.12 4.01 3.94
C VAL A 322 20.51 3.82 5.33
N ASP A 323 21.34 3.86 6.37
CA ASP A 323 20.89 3.64 7.77
C ASP A 323 19.71 4.55 8.17
N LYS A 324 19.72 5.79 7.66
CA LYS A 324 18.62 6.73 7.80
C LYS A 324 18.37 7.43 6.47
N GLN A 325 17.14 7.28 5.95
CA GLN A 325 16.69 7.97 4.75
C GLN A 325 16.76 9.48 4.95
N PHE A 326 17.11 10.21 3.89
CA PHE A 326 17.34 11.64 3.97
C PHE A 326 16.88 12.37 2.71
N LYS A 327 16.64 13.68 2.86
CA LYS A 327 16.23 14.54 1.75
C LYS A 327 17.45 15.02 0.96
N ALA A 328 17.38 14.95 -0.36
CA ALA A 328 18.38 15.50 -1.25
C ALA A 328 17.72 16.31 -2.37
N LYS A 329 18.40 17.33 -2.90
CA LYS A 329 17.95 18.12 -4.06
C LYS A 329 18.90 17.93 -5.22
N THR A 330 18.40 17.96 -6.44
CA THR A 330 19.29 18.05 -7.60
C THR A 330 19.77 19.48 -7.81
N VAL A 331 20.87 19.59 -8.56
CA VAL A 331 21.11 20.78 -9.38
C VAL A 331 19.99 20.99 -10.41
N GLU A 332 20.06 22.09 -11.15
CA GLU A 332 19.10 22.34 -12.24
C GLU A 332 19.10 21.17 -13.23
N LEU A 333 17.91 20.62 -13.49
CA LEU A 333 17.73 19.47 -14.38
C LEU A 333 17.47 19.93 -15.81
N SER A 334 17.89 19.10 -16.78
CA SER A 334 17.45 19.24 -18.16
C SER A 334 15.93 19.06 -18.27
N LYS A 335 15.31 19.58 -19.33
CA LYS A 335 13.87 19.39 -19.56
C LYS A 335 13.49 17.90 -19.63
N GLU A 336 14.34 17.08 -20.24
CA GLU A 336 14.14 15.63 -20.35
C GLU A 336 14.17 14.95 -18.99
N SER A 337 15.17 15.28 -18.16
CA SER A 337 15.28 14.75 -16.79
C SER A 337 14.14 15.23 -15.89
N LEU A 338 13.69 16.47 -16.07
CA LEU A 338 12.52 16.99 -15.37
C LEU A 338 11.24 16.26 -15.79
N SER A 339 11.03 16.04 -17.09
CA SER A 339 9.90 15.26 -17.60
C SER A 339 9.90 13.83 -17.06
N PHE A 340 11.08 13.20 -16.99
CA PHE A 340 11.24 11.91 -16.37
C PHE A 340 10.89 11.95 -14.88
N CYS A 341 11.37 12.94 -14.14
CA CYS A 341 11.04 13.10 -12.72
C CYS A 341 9.55 13.41 -12.50
N THR A 342 8.89 14.13 -13.40
CA THR A 342 7.44 14.34 -13.41
C THR A 342 6.71 13.01 -13.61
N GLN A 343 7.11 12.23 -14.61
CA GLN A 343 6.53 10.90 -14.82
C GLN A 343 6.76 10.00 -13.60
N ALA A 344 7.96 9.97 -13.03
CA ALA A 344 8.27 9.18 -11.84
C ALA A 344 7.51 9.66 -10.59
N PHE A 345 7.28 10.97 -10.48
CA PHE A 345 6.43 11.55 -9.46
C PHE A 345 4.99 11.10 -9.66
N ASP A 346 4.43 11.23 -10.86
CA ASP A 346 3.03 10.89 -11.17
C ASP A 346 2.77 9.38 -11.07
N GLU A 347 3.65 8.56 -11.62
CA GLU A 347 3.61 7.09 -11.51
C GLU A 347 4.02 6.58 -10.12
N ARG A 348 4.55 7.47 -9.28
CA ARG A 348 5.01 7.20 -7.93
C ARG A 348 5.96 6.00 -7.91
N LYS A 349 7.11 6.08 -8.59
CA LYS A 349 8.10 4.99 -8.66
C LYS A 349 9.41 5.35 -7.97
N ILE A 350 10.12 4.32 -7.47
CA ILE A 350 11.53 4.49 -7.12
C ILE A 350 12.31 4.64 -8.43
N ILE A 351 13.18 5.63 -8.46
CA ILE A 351 14.08 5.89 -9.59
C ILE A 351 15.50 5.50 -9.19
N LYS A 352 16.28 5.12 -10.19
CA LYS A 352 17.74 5.03 -10.09
C LYS A 352 18.33 6.28 -10.71
N ILE A 353 19.14 6.98 -9.94
CA ILE A 353 19.88 8.15 -10.38
C ILE A 353 21.35 7.74 -10.39
N ARG A 354 22.00 7.82 -11.55
CA ARG A 354 23.45 7.76 -11.62
C ARG A 354 24.00 9.16 -11.39
N GLY A 355 25.00 9.30 -10.54
CA GLY A 355 25.68 10.58 -10.35
C GLY A 355 26.39 10.72 -9.01
N ASP A 356 26.83 11.94 -8.71
CA ASP A 356 27.49 12.23 -7.44
C ASP A 356 26.47 12.64 -6.39
N ILE A 357 26.70 12.25 -5.14
CA ILE A 357 25.88 12.65 -4.01
C ILE A 357 26.74 13.18 -2.87
N THR A 358 26.36 14.36 -2.38
CA THR A 358 26.98 14.99 -1.22
C THR A 358 25.91 15.35 -0.22
N LYS A 359 26.14 15.08 1.06
CA LYS A 359 25.26 15.49 2.14
C LYS A 359 26.10 15.87 3.35
N PRO A 360 26.16 17.17 3.70
CA PRO A 360 26.71 17.61 4.97
C PRO A 360 25.76 17.28 6.13
N LYS A 361 26.32 17.10 7.33
CA LYS A 361 25.57 16.96 8.58
C LYS A 361 24.54 18.10 8.76
N GLY A 362 23.31 17.75 9.10
CA GLY A 362 22.25 18.72 9.39
C GLY A 362 21.80 19.54 8.17
N LYS A 363 22.11 19.09 6.95
CA LYS A 363 21.76 19.78 5.70
C LYS A 363 21.09 18.82 4.73
N VAL A 364 20.27 19.39 3.84
CA VAL A 364 19.71 18.68 2.68
C VAL A 364 20.87 18.24 1.78
N GLY A 365 20.83 16.98 1.33
CA GLY A 365 21.80 16.47 0.36
C GLY A 365 21.70 17.15 -1.00
N THR A 366 22.74 17.04 -1.80
CA THR A 366 22.79 17.50 -3.18
C THR A 366 23.17 16.33 -4.08
N ILE A 367 22.39 16.13 -5.14
CA ILE A 367 22.62 15.12 -6.18
C ILE A 367 23.01 15.82 -7.48
N TYR A 368 24.17 15.45 -8.02
CA TYR A 368 24.64 15.84 -9.35
C TYR A 368 24.37 14.68 -10.29
N ALA A 369 23.13 14.65 -10.81
CA ALA A 369 22.66 13.55 -11.64
C ALA A 369 23.29 13.58 -13.04
N THR A 370 23.82 12.44 -13.48
CA THR A 370 24.30 12.21 -14.85
C THR A 370 23.23 11.54 -15.70
N SER A 371 22.46 10.62 -15.11
CA SER A 371 21.35 9.96 -15.80
C SER A 371 20.28 9.49 -14.82
N PHE A 372 19.07 9.31 -15.36
CA PHE A 372 17.92 8.79 -14.63
C PHE A 372 17.42 7.53 -15.33
N ASP A 373 17.03 6.55 -14.54
CA ASP A 373 16.38 5.34 -15.00
C ASP A 373 15.25 4.95 -14.04
N MET A 374 14.20 4.33 -14.56
CA MET A 374 13.19 3.73 -13.69
C MET A 374 13.82 2.52 -13.02
N LYS A 375 13.69 2.39 -11.70
CA LYS A 375 14.11 1.15 -11.07
C LYS A 375 13.30 0.02 -11.72
N PRO A 376 13.95 -0.99 -12.33
CA PRO A 376 13.21 -2.14 -12.83
C PRO A 376 12.42 -2.70 -11.66
N VAL A 377 11.12 -2.87 -11.83
CA VAL A 377 10.38 -3.74 -10.93
C VAL A 377 10.94 -5.11 -11.22
N ASN A 378 11.80 -5.63 -10.34
CA ASN A 378 12.21 -7.03 -10.40
C ASN A 378 10.95 -7.87 -10.18
N VAL A 379 10.20 -8.11 -11.25
CA VAL A 379 9.42 -9.32 -11.41
C VAL A 379 10.50 -10.35 -11.69
N GLY A 380 10.79 -11.23 -10.74
CA GLY A 380 11.84 -12.24 -10.88
C GLY A 380 11.57 -13.14 -12.08
N LEU A 381 12.03 -12.74 -13.26
CA LEU A 381 12.33 -13.64 -14.35
C LEU A 381 13.66 -14.29 -13.97
N PHE A 382 13.59 -15.57 -13.65
CA PHE A 382 14.77 -16.40 -13.44
C PHE A 382 15.66 -16.28 -14.67
N ASP A 383 16.88 -15.77 -14.47
CA ASP A 383 17.99 -16.16 -15.32
C ASP A 383 18.12 -17.67 -15.20
N ALA A 384 17.90 -18.35 -16.32
CA ALA A 384 18.34 -19.72 -16.49
C ALA A 384 19.86 -19.73 -16.29
N GLN A 385 20.29 -20.21 -15.13
CA GLN A 385 21.61 -20.78 -15.02
C GLN A 385 21.56 -22.12 -15.75
N ASP A 386 21.95 -22.08 -17.02
CA ASP A 386 22.69 -23.17 -17.63
C ASP A 386 23.83 -23.53 -16.68
N ASP A 387 23.76 -24.73 -16.10
CA ASP A 387 24.94 -25.48 -15.71
C ASP A 387 24.61 -26.97 -15.83
N SER A 388 25.36 -27.62 -16.72
CA SER A 388 25.43 -29.04 -17.14
C SER A 388 24.44 -29.58 -18.18
#